data_AF-A0A8J2KME7-F1
#
_entry.id   AF-A0A8J2KME7-F1
#
_cell.length_a   1.000
_cell.length_b   1.000
_cell.length_c   1.000
_cell.angle_alpha   90.00
_cell.angle_beta   90.00
_cell.angle_gamma   90.00
#
_symmetry.space_group_name_H-M   'P 1'
#
loop_
_entity.id
_entity.type
_entity.pdbx_description
1 polymer ?
#
loop_
_entity_poly.entity_id
_entity_poly.type
_entity_poly.pdbx_seq_one_letter_code
_entity_poly.pdbx_strand_id
1 'polypeptide(L)'
;MSYLFISDWNEISPGEFYRKAELYTMCWTSPHHIDLENFSFVGGSYGGPLALIKDDKKLLRVTASVPVKPIIYIYTSPGAQLAMIKWDSGILIKMGWSSSEELLCVQEDGNVLVYNMFGENKDTVHCTISAESKEKVYEAEIFPSNLGTG
;
A
#
# COMPACT_ATOMS: atom_id res chain seq x y z
N MET A 1 -15.87 18.58 -33.63
CA MET A 1 -15.98 17.11 -33.76
C MET A 1 -17.02 16.66 -32.74
N SER A 2 -18.24 16.40 -33.20
CA SER A 2 -19.39 16.07 -32.35
C SER A 2 -19.35 14.59 -31.98
N TYR A 3 -19.13 14.27 -30.70
CA TYR A 3 -19.26 12.92 -30.20
C TYR A 3 -20.75 12.57 -30.08
N LEU A 4 -21.20 11.59 -30.85
CA LEU A 4 -22.55 11.03 -30.73
C LEU A 4 -22.57 10.13 -29.48
N PHE A 5 -23.39 10.48 -28.49
CA PHE A 5 -23.49 9.82 -27.16
C PHE A 5 -24.00 8.36 -27.18
N ILE A 6 -24.26 7.78 -28.35
CA ILE A 6 -24.92 6.47 -28.55
C ILE A 6 -24.06 5.42 -29.25
N SER A 7 -22.81 5.74 -29.58
CA SER A 7 -21.94 4.88 -30.41
C SER A 7 -21.36 3.62 -29.70
N ASP A 8 -21.53 3.47 -28.39
CA ASP A 8 -20.78 2.46 -27.60
C ASP A 8 -21.62 1.31 -27.01
N TRP A 9 -22.91 1.22 -27.38
CA TRP A 9 -23.80 0.13 -26.95
C TRP A 9 -23.70 -1.06 -27.89
N ASN A 10 -23.46 -2.24 -27.32
CA ASN A 10 -23.37 -3.52 -28.02
C ASN A 10 -24.59 -4.37 -27.67
N GLU A 11 -25.21 -5.00 -28.66
CA GLU A 11 -26.39 -5.86 -28.46
C GLU A 11 -25.95 -7.27 -28.04
N ILE A 12 -26.56 -7.83 -27.00
CA ILE A 12 -26.36 -9.23 -26.57
C ILE A 12 -27.51 -10.11 -27.08
N SER A 13 -28.73 -9.59 -27.05
CA SER A 13 -29.93 -10.26 -27.53
C SER A 13 -30.91 -9.22 -28.09
N PRO A 14 -31.93 -9.61 -28.86
CA PRO A 14 -32.88 -8.66 -29.47
C PRO A 14 -33.49 -7.70 -28.45
N GLY A 15 -33.07 -6.43 -28.49
CA GLY A 15 -33.53 -5.39 -27.57
C GLY A 15 -32.77 -5.29 -26.24
N GLU A 16 -31.76 -6.12 -26.00
CA GLU A 16 -30.88 -6.07 -24.82
C GLU A 16 -29.48 -5.57 -25.20
N PHE A 17 -29.07 -4.46 -24.58
CA PHE A 17 -27.81 -3.79 -24.87
C PHE A 17 -26.95 -3.66 -23.63
N TYR A 18 -25.63 -3.77 -23.80
CA TYR A 18 -24.65 -3.42 -22.78
C TYR A 18 -23.63 -2.44 -23.34
N ARG A 19 -22.95 -1.73 -22.45
CA ARG A 19 -21.75 -0.97 -22.79
C ARG A 19 -20.67 -1.27 -21.78
N LYS A 20 -19.42 -1.31 -22.24
CA LYS A 20 -18.26 -1.32 -21.36
C LYS A 20 -17.77 0.11 -21.22
N ALA A 21 -17.85 0.66 -20.02
CA ALA A 21 -17.25 1.96 -19.71
C ALA A 21 -15.91 1.72 -19.02
N GLU A 22 -14.83 2.27 -19.57
CA GLU A 22 -13.55 2.32 -18.87
C GLU A 22 -13.68 3.34 -17.72
N LEU A 23 -13.48 2.89 -16.48
CA LEU A 23 -13.56 3.76 -15.30
C LEU A 23 -12.26 4.51 -15.04
N TYR A 24 -11.13 3.87 -15.33
CA TYR A 24 -9.79 4.44 -15.23
C TYR A 24 -8.80 3.62 -16.06
N THR A 25 -7.72 4.29 -16.48
CA THR A 25 -6.63 3.66 -17.23
C THR A 25 -5.57 3.13 -16.28
N MET A 26 -5.08 1.91 -16.55
CA MET A 26 -4.02 1.28 -15.76
C MET A 26 -2.65 1.90 -16.08
N CYS A 27 -1.96 2.36 -15.05
CA CYS A 27 -0.68 3.06 -15.09
C CYS A 27 0.53 2.19 -14.69
N TRP A 28 0.35 0.91 -14.40
CA TRP A 28 1.43 0.00 -13.99
C TRP A 28 2.47 -0.30 -15.08
N THR A 29 2.21 0.07 -16.34
CA THR A 29 2.99 -0.36 -17.51
C THR A 29 4.14 0.58 -17.87
N SER A 30 4.22 1.81 -17.33
CA SER A 30 5.29 2.76 -17.62
C SER A 30 5.30 3.92 -16.61
N PRO A 31 6.46 4.41 -16.11
CA PRO A 31 7.84 4.09 -16.52
C PRO A 31 8.55 3.04 -15.65
N HIS A 32 7.91 2.49 -14.61
CA HIS A 32 8.53 1.53 -13.70
C HIS A 32 7.77 0.20 -13.76
N HIS A 33 8.35 -0.79 -14.41
CA HIS A 33 7.85 -2.17 -14.32
C HIS A 33 8.13 -2.67 -12.90
N ILE A 34 7.09 -2.73 -12.06
CA ILE A 34 7.22 -3.21 -10.67
C ILE A 34 7.21 -4.73 -10.70
N ASP A 35 8.35 -5.33 -10.38
CA ASP A 35 8.45 -6.77 -10.16
C ASP A 35 7.93 -7.13 -8.77
N LEU A 36 6.65 -7.53 -8.69
CA LEU A 36 5.97 -7.85 -7.45
C LEU A 36 6.56 -9.05 -6.70
N GLU A 37 7.36 -9.91 -7.35
CA GLU A 37 7.95 -11.09 -6.70
C GLU A 37 8.82 -10.68 -5.50
N ASN A 38 9.53 -9.56 -5.65
CA ASN A 38 10.49 -9.04 -4.68
C ASN A 38 9.89 -8.03 -3.71
N PHE A 39 8.58 -7.80 -3.73
CA PHE A 39 7.91 -6.84 -2.85
C PHE A 39 6.93 -7.52 -1.89
N SER A 40 6.73 -6.87 -0.76
CA SER A 40 5.59 -7.03 0.12
C SER A 40 4.66 -5.85 -0.09
N PHE A 41 3.36 -6.09 -0.16
CA PHE A 41 2.38 -5.05 -0.44
C PHE A 41 1.14 -5.17 0.44
N VAL A 42 0.48 -4.04 0.66
CA VAL A 42 -0.81 -3.96 1.34
C VAL A 42 -1.72 -2.97 0.62
N GLY A 43 -2.99 -3.34 0.46
CA GLY A 43 -4.01 -2.52 -0.18
C GLY A 43 -4.98 -1.91 0.82
N GLY A 44 -5.37 -0.67 0.57
CA GLY A 44 -6.42 0.03 1.28
C GLY A 44 -7.80 -0.55 0.98
N SER A 45 -8.75 -0.25 1.86
CA SER A 45 -10.13 -0.67 1.68
C SER A 45 -10.77 -0.01 0.45
N TYR A 46 -11.79 -0.63 -0.13
CA TYR A 46 -12.64 -0.06 -1.19
C TYR A 46 -11.91 0.47 -2.45
N GLY A 47 -10.76 -0.11 -2.80
CA GLY A 47 -9.96 0.37 -3.92
C GLY A 47 -9.10 1.60 -3.59
N GLY A 48 -8.84 1.82 -2.29
CA GLY A 48 -7.90 2.80 -1.78
C GLY A 48 -6.44 2.54 -2.19
N PRO A 49 -5.49 3.28 -1.61
CA PRO A 49 -4.08 3.24 -2.01
C PRO A 49 -3.40 1.90 -1.73
N LEU A 50 -2.32 1.64 -2.47
CA LEU A 50 -1.45 0.46 -2.33
C LEU A 50 -0.10 0.90 -1.77
N ALA A 51 0.37 0.26 -0.71
CA ALA A 51 1.72 0.45 -0.19
C ALA A 51 2.59 -0.75 -0.53
N LEU A 52 3.81 -0.50 -1.02
CA LEU A 52 4.78 -1.51 -1.41
C LEU A 52 6.12 -1.25 -0.73
N ILE A 53 6.76 -2.31 -0.25
CA ILE A 53 8.13 -2.29 0.26
C ILE A 53 8.89 -3.48 -0.30
N LYS A 54 10.17 -3.31 -0.62
CA LYS A 54 11.01 -4.43 -1.04
C LYS A 54 11.14 -5.43 0.10
N ASP A 55 10.91 -6.71 -0.19
CA ASP A 55 11.01 -7.78 0.78
C ASP A 55 12.41 -8.39 0.76
N ASP A 56 13.27 -7.87 1.63
CA ASP A 56 14.66 -8.34 1.74
C ASP A 56 14.74 -9.79 2.26
N LYS A 57 13.68 -10.34 2.89
CA LYS A 57 13.66 -11.74 3.35
C LYS A 57 13.53 -12.73 2.19
N LYS A 58 12.86 -12.34 1.10
CA LYS A 58 12.75 -13.15 -0.13
C LYS A 58 14.04 -13.14 -0.95
N LEU A 59 14.88 -12.13 -0.76
CA LEU A 59 16.13 -11.95 -1.48
C LEU A 59 17.28 -12.73 -0.81
N LEU A 60 17.16 -14.06 -0.68
CA LEU A 60 18.17 -14.96 -0.10
C LEU A 60 19.45 -15.11 -0.96
N ARG A 61 19.86 -14.10 -1.73
CA ARG A 61 20.98 -14.23 -2.67
C ARG A 61 21.96 -13.06 -2.64
N VAL A 62 23.08 -13.34 -1.98
CA VAL A 62 24.46 -13.09 -2.46
C VAL A 62 24.70 -11.70 -3.05
N THR A 63 24.94 -10.69 -2.22
CA THR A 63 26.12 -9.81 -2.34
C THR A 63 26.26 -9.01 -1.05
N ALA A 64 27.49 -8.78 -0.59
CA ALA A 64 27.80 -7.79 0.43
C ALA A 64 27.49 -6.38 -0.13
N SER A 65 26.21 -6.02 -0.16
CA SER A 65 25.75 -4.72 -0.64
C SER A 65 25.49 -3.83 0.57
N VAL A 66 25.92 -2.58 0.47
CA VAL A 66 25.69 -1.52 1.47
C VAL A 66 24.22 -1.56 1.91
N PRO A 67 23.89 -1.51 3.22
CA PRO A 67 22.51 -1.49 3.67
C PRO A 67 21.79 -0.28 3.09
N VAL A 68 20.95 -0.51 2.08
CA VAL A 68 20.09 0.52 1.49
C VAL A 68 18.91 0.67 2.43
N LYS A 69 18.63 1.91 2.87
CA LYS A 69 17.43 2.18 3.67
C LYS A 69 16.19 1.71 2.92
N PRO A 70 15.28 0.95 3.56
CA PRO A 70 14.07 0.49 2.89
C PRO A 70 13.25 1.69 2.41
N ILE A 71 12.54 1.52 1.31
CA ILE A 71 11.66 2.55 0.76
C ILE A 71 10.26 1.97 0.65
N ILE A 72 9.30 2.64 1.28
CA ILE A 72 7.88 2.35 1.13
C ILE A 72 7.34 3.25 0.02
N TYR A 73 6.77 2.65 -1.01
CA TYR A 73 6.12 3.35 -2.11
C TYR A 73 4.62 3.30 -1.91
N ILE A 74 3.93 4.41 -2.16
CA ILE A 74 2.47 4.47 -2.14
C ILE A 74 1.99 4.75 -3.56
N TYR A 75 1.07 3.93 -4.04
CA TYR A 75 0.43 4.04 -5.34
C TYR A 75 -1.08 4.15 -5.20
N THR A 76 -1.73 4.76 -6.19
CA THR A 76 -3.16 4.59 -6.40
C THR A 76 -3.46 3.17 -6.91
N SER A 77 -4.72 2.74 -6.82
CA SER A 77 -5.16 1.46 -7.40
C SER A 77 -4.80 1.28 -8.89
N PRO A 78 -4.92 2.31 -9.75
CA PRO A 78 -4.46 2.22 -11.15
C PRO A 78 -2.94 2.17 -11.32
N GLY A 79 -2.13 2.44 -10.29
CA GLY A 79 -0.67 2.38 -10.35
C GLY A 79 0.05 3.72 -10.54
N ALA A 80 -0.62 4.85 -10.29
CA ALA A 80 0.07 6.14 -10.24
C ALA A 80 0.77 6.29 -8.88
N GLN A 81 2.06 6.62 -8.86
CA GLN A 81 2.79 6.81 -7.61
C GLN A 81 2.30 8.09 -6.90
N LEU A 82 1.81 7.95 -5.68
CA LEU A 82 1.41 9.07 -4.81
C LEU A 82 2.59 9.59 -4.00
N ALA A 83 3.36 8.68 -3.38
CA ALA A 83 4.38 9.06 -2.43
C ALA A 83 5.49 8.02 -2.28
N MET A 84 6.56 8.43 -1.60
CA MET A 84 7.70 7.58 -1.26
C MET A 84 8.19 7.95 0.14
N ILE A 85 8.20 6.98 1.05
CA ILE A 85 8.70 7.13 2.42
C ILE A 85 10.05 6.43 2.50
N LYS A 86 11.11 7.19 2.79
CA LYS A 86 12.42 6.62 3.11
C LYS A 86 12.36 6.12 4.55
N TRP A 87 12.32 4.82 4.74
CA TRP A 87 12.18 4.22 6.05
C TRP A 87 13.50 4.30 6.83
N ASP A 88 13.49 4.99 7.96
CA ASP A 88 14.63 5.13 8.87
C ASP A 88 14.26 4.85 10.34
N SER A 89 13.04 4.38 10.57
CA SER A 89 12.47 4.12 11.89
C SER A 89 12.65 2.64 12.28
N GLY A 90 13.87 2.13 12.25
CA GLY A 90 14.18 0.76 12.73
C GLY A 90 13.68 -0.38 11.82
N ILE A 91 13.38 -1.55 12.40
CA ILE A 91 12.90 -2.73 11.65
C ILE A 91 11.37 -2.67 11.53
N LEU A 92 10.89 -2.67 10.28
CA LEU A 92 9.47 -2.74 9.95
C LEU A 92 8.98 -4.20 10.01
N ILE A 93 7.99 -4.46 10.86
CA ILE A 93 7.39 -5.80 11.04
C ILE A 93 6.18 -5.98 10.14
N LYS A 94 5.31 -4.97 10.05
CA LYS A 94 4.05 -5.05 9.30
C LYS A 94 3.63 -3.67 8.79
N MET A 95 3.01 -3.68 7.61
CA MET A 95 2.25 -2.53 7.10
C MET A 95 0.78 -2.88 7.04
N GLY A 96 -0.09 -1.88 7.06
CA GLY A 96 -1.51 -2.03 6.73
C GLY A 96 -2.19 -0.69 6.65
N TRP A 97 -3.40 -0.68 6.10
CA TRP A 97 -4.19 0.54 5.97
C TRP A 97 -5.33 0.55 6.98
N SER A 98 -5.54 1.70 7.60
CA SER A 98 -6.76 1.96 8.36
C SER A 98 -7.96 2.15 7.43
N SER A 99 -9.17 2.16 8.01
CA SER A 99 -10.42 2.52 7.32
C SER A 99 -10.45 3.98 6.86
N SER A 100 -9.61 4.84 7.44
CA SER A 100 -9.41 6.26 7.11
C SER A 100 -8.27 6.53 6.11
N GLU A 101 -7.80 5.50 5.40
CA GLU A 101 -6.70 5.60 4.42
C GLU A 101 -5.37 6.11 5.02
N GLU A 102 -5.09 5.69 6.25
CA GLU A 102 -3.81 5.94 6.91
C GLU A 102 -2.97 4.67 6.88
N LEU A 103 -1.72 4.82 6.46
CA LEU A 103 -0.75 3.73 6.43
C LEU A 103 -0.15 3.56 7.83
N LEU A 104 -0.43 2.41 8.42
CA LEU A 104 0.10 1.97 9.70
C LEU A 104 1.37 1.16 9.46
N CYS A 105 2.47 1.55 10.11
CA CYS A 105 3.76 0.89 10.04
C CYS A 105 4.17 0.40 11.43
N VAL A 106 4.08 -0.91 11.68
CA VAL A 106 4.41 -1.52 12.98
C VAL A 106 5.90 -1.84 13.04
N GLN A 107 6.56 -1.36 14.09
CA GLN A 107 7.99 -1.53 14.34
C GLN A 107 8.29 -2.72 15.25
N GLU A 108 9.55 -3.18 15.26
CA GLU A 108 9.99 -4.27 16.14
C GLU A 108 9.92 -3.95 17.63
N ASP A 109 9.91 -2.67 18.00
CA ASP A 109 9.78 -2.18 19.38
C ASP A 109 8.32 -2.00 19.82
N GLY A 110 7.36 -2.30 18.91
CA GLY A 110 5.92 -2.18 19.17
C GLY A 110 5.34 -0.81 18.86
N ASN A 111 6.15 0.20 18.56
CA ASN A 111 5.64 1.49 18.12
C ASN A 111 4.98 1.38 16.73
N VAL A 112 3.95 2.18 16.50
CA VAL A 112 3.23 2.24 15.22
C VAL A 112 3.32 3.65 14.68
N LEU A 113 4.01 3.82 13.55
CA LEU A 113 4.01 5.10 12.83
C LEU A 113 2.81 5.14 11.90
N VAL A 114 2.11 6.28 11.92
CA VAL A 114 0.93 6.53 11.10
C VAL A 114 1.29 7.56 10.04
N TYR A 115 1.10 7.22 8.78
CA TYR A 115 1.27 8.12 7.64
C TYR A 115 -0.06 8.32 6.92
N ASN A 116 -0.25 9.48 6.31
CA ASN A 116 -1.35 9.64 5.35
C ASN A 116 -1.01 9.00 3.99
N MET A 117 -1.98 8.96 3.07
CA MET A 117 -1.77 8.43 1.70
C MET A 117 -0.73 9.19 0.86
N PHE A 118 -0.32 10.38 1.29
CA PHE A 118 0.74 11.17 0.64
C PHE A 118 2.12 10.95 1.29
N GLY A 119 2.23 10.00 2.22
CA GLY A 119 3.48 9.65 2.89
C GLY A 119 3.94 10.67 3.95
N GLU A 120 3.06 11.57 4.38
CA GLU A 120 3.35 12.51 5.46
C GLU A 120 3.08 11.83 6.81
N ASN A 121 4.02 11.95 7.75
CA ASN A 121 3.86 11.41 9.09
C ASN A 121 2.77 12.20 9.82
N LYS A 122 1.76 11.49 10.32
CA LYS A 122 0.65 12.05 11.10
C LYS A 122 0.87 11.90 12.59
N ASP A 123 1.22 10.68 13.02
CA ASP A 123 1.31 10.35 14.44
C ASP A 123 2.25 9.16 14.68
N THR A 124 2.60 8.95 15.94
CA THR A 124 3.28 7.76 16.44
C THR A 124 2.53 7.23 17.65
N VAL A 125 1.89 6.08 17.49
CA VAL A 125 1.23 5.40 18.60
C VAL A 125 2.24 4.52 19.31
N HIS A 126 2.55 4.89 20.55
CA HIS A 126 3.44 4.11 21.39
C HIS A 126 2.67 2.99 22.07
N CYS A 127 2.95 1.73 21.70
CA CYS A 127 2.43 0.60 22.45
C CYS A 127 3.25 0.43 23.73
N THR A 128 2.59 0.41 24.88
CA THR A 128 3.21 0.08 26.17
C THR A 128 3.44 -1.43 26.29
N ILE A 129 4.23 -2.02 25.39
CA ILE A 129 5.04 -3.17 25.80
C ILE A 129 5.99 -2.60 26.84
N SER A 130 5.88 -3.08 28.08
CA SER A 130 6.40 -2.43 29.27
C SER A 130 7.81 -1.88 29.03
N ALA A 131 8.06 -0.61 29.39
CA ALA A 131 9.34 0.06 29.18
C ALA A 131 10.56 -0.67 29.79
N GLU A 132 10.32 -1.75 30.54
CA GLU A 132 11.30 -2.59 31.24
C GLU A 132 11.54 -3.96 30.56
N SER A 133 10.72 -4.36 29.59
CA SER A 133 10.88 -5.63 28.86
C SER A 133 11.64 -5.44 27.55
N LYS A 134 12.74 -6.17 27.36
CA LYS A 134 13.48 -6.24 26.06
C LYS A 134 12.74 -7.06 24.99
N GLU A 135 11.43 -7.18 25.10
CA GLU A 135 10.62 -7.98 24.20
C GLU A 135 10.45 -7.25 22.87
N LYS A 136 10.57 -8.00 21.79
CA LYS A 136 10.42 -7.50 20.42
C LYS A 136 9.18 -8.10 19.80
N VAL A 137 8.50 -7.31 18.98
CA VAL A 137 7.36 -7.78 18.19
C VAL A 137 7.85 -8.79 17.17
N TYR A 138 7.38 -10.02 17.29
CA TYR A 138 7.68 -11.10 16.34
C TYR A 138 6.72 -11.06 15.14
N GLU A 139 5.44 -10.80 15.40
CA GLU A 139 4.38 -10.79 14.40
C GLU A 139 3.33 -9.73 14.76
N ALA A 140 2.70 -9.15 13.75
CA ALA A 140 1.62 -8.18 13.91
C ALA A 140 0.53 -8.39 12.85
N GLU A 141 -0.71 -8.17 13.26
CA GLU A 141 -1.89 -8.20 12.41
C GLU A 141 -2.70 -6.92 12.63
N ILE A 142 -3.25 -6.38 11.54
CA ILE A 142 -4.05 -5.16 11.54
C ILE A 142 -5.47 -5.58 11.19
N PHE A 143 -6.39 -5.30 12.11
CA PHE A 143 -7.80 -5.57 11.93
C PHE A 143 -8.51 -4.30 11.43
N PRO A 144 -9.65 -4.46 10.74
CA PRO A 144 -10.52 -3.33 10.42
C PRO A 144 -11.50 -3.05 11.57
N SER A 145 -11.61 -1.79 11.96
CA SER A 145 -12.59 -1.29 12.93
C SER A 145 -13.39 -0.15 12.33
N ASN A 146 -14.65 -0.11 12.75
CA ASN A 146 -15.60 0.94 12.42
C ASN A 146 -15.52 2.15 13.37
N LEU A 147 -14.67 2.08 14.42
CA LEU A 147 -14.60 3.07 15.50
C LEU A 147 -13.31 3.90 15.53
N GLY A 148 -12.46 3.83 14.51
CA GLY A 148 -11.20 4.58 14.50
C GLY A 148 -10.19 4.04 13.49
N THR A 149 -8.92 4.43 13.66
CA THR A 149 -7.79 4.11 12.79
C THR A 149 -7.32 2.66 12.99
N GLY A 150 -8.17 1.70 12.60
CA GLY A 150 -7.90 0.28 12.76
C GLY A 150 -8.82 -0.39 13.75
#